data_AF-A0A6L7CPI7-F1
#
_entry.id   AF-A0A6L7CPI7-F1
#
_cell.length_a   1.000
_cell.length_b   1.000
_cell.length_c   1.000
_cell.angle_alpha   90.00
_cell.angle_beta   90.00
_cell.angle_gamma   90.00
#
_symmetry.space_group_name_H-M   'P 1'
#
loop_
_entity.id
_entity.type
_entity.pdbx_description
1 polymer ?
#
loop_
_entity_poly.entity_id
_entity_poly.type
_entity_poly.pdbx_seq_one_letter_code
_entity_poly.pdbx_strand_id
1 'polypeptide(L)' 'GWQRAGGEGILTTIYGILVFLPWWAVQFRRLHDTDRSAWWALLFLIPFIGWLIIIVFNCQAGTPGENRFGPDPKLEP' A
#
# COMPACT_ATOMS: atom_id res chain seq x y z
N GLY A 1 -9.95 28.91 -25.93
CA GLY A 1 -9.17 27.74 -26.35
C GLY A 1 -8.29 27.32 -25.20
N TRP A 2 -8.47 26.12 -24.67
CA TRP A 2 -7.69 25.62 -23.53
C TRP A 2 -6.35 25.09 -24.04
N GLN A 3 -5.32 25.94 -24.06
CA GLN A 3 -3.95 25.48 -24.26
C GLN A 3 -3.52 24.72 -23.01
N ARG A 4 -3.51 23.39 -23.10
CA ARG A 4 -2.83 22.53 -22.12
C ARG A 4 -1.36 22.91 -22.13
N ALA A 5 -0.87 23.48 -21.04
CA ALA A 5 0.56 23.66 -20.84
C ALA A 5 1.21 22.27 -20.82
N GLY A 6 1.94 21.91 -21.88
CA GLY A 6 2.54 20.58 -22.02
C GLY A 6 3.51 20.21 -20.88
N GLY A 7 4.00 21.19 -20.12
CA GLY A 7 4.86 20.97 -18.95
C GLY A 7 4.12 20.52 -17.68
N GLU A 8 2.85 20.92 -17.49
CA GLU A 8 2.07 20.55 -16.29
C GLU A 8 1.81 19.04 -16.24
N GLY A 9 1.58 18.42 -17.41
CA GLY A 9 1.32 16.99 -17.52
C GLY A 9 2.51 16.12 -17.12
N ILE A 10 3.73 16.49 -17.51
CA ILE A 10 4.96 15.72 -17.22
C ILE A 10 5.27 15.78 -15.73
N LEU A 11 5.25 16.97 -15.13
CA LEU A 11 5.50 17.14 -13.70
C LEU A 11 4.46 16.40 -12.86
N THR A 12 3.18 16.49 -13.23
CA THR A 12 2.11 15.75 -12.56
C THR A 12 2.31 14.24 -12.65
N THR A 13 2.78 13.73 -13.79
CA THR A 13 3.03 12.30 -14.00
C THR A 13 4.20 11.81 -13.14
N ILE A 14 5.31 12.54 -13.14
CA ILE A 14 6.48 12.19 -12.31
C ILE A 14 6.10 12.19 -10.83
N TYR A 15 5.42 13.25 -10.38
CA TYR A 15 4.91 13.34 -9.01
C TYR A 15 3.99 12.16 -8.67
N GLY A 16 3.05 11.83 -9.57
CA GLY A 16 2.14 10.70 -9.42
C GLY A 16 2.87 9.38 -9.22
N ILE A 17 3.88 9.08 -10.03
CA ILE A 17 4.68 7.85 -9.91
C ILE A 17 5.46 7.83 -8.59
N LEU A 18 6.10 8.96 -8.24
CA LEU A 18 6.90 9.09 -7.02
C LEU A 18 6.07 8.90 -5.75
N VAL A 19 4.78 9.23 -5.76
CA VAL A 19 3.87 9.01 -4.64
C VAL A 19 3.23 7.62 -4.71
N PHE A 20 2.84 7.16 -5.89
CA PHE A 20 2.13 5.90 -6.08
C PHE A 20 2.98 4.68 -5.73
N LEU A 21 4.22 4.62 -6.18
CA LEU A 21 5.10 3.48 -5.92
C LEU A 21 5.36 3.23 -4.42
N PRO A 22 5.76 4.23 -3.60
CA PRO A 22 5.94 4.00 -2.17
C PRO A 22 4.61 3.73 -1.46
N TRP A 23 3.51 4.35 -1.86
CA TRP A 23 2.18 4.01 -1.33
C TRP A 23 1.86 2.53 -1.55
N TRP A 24 2.07 2.02 -2.76
CA TRP A 24 1.85 0.61 -3.10
C TRP A 24 2.78 -0.34 -2.31
N ALA A 25 4.06 0.03 -2.19
CA ALA A 25 5.02 -0.74 -1.42
C ALA A 25 4.66 -0.84 0.07
N VAL A 26 4.16 0.26 0.67
CA VAL A 26 3.69 0.25 2.07
C VAL A 26 2.48 -0.65 2.23
N GLN A 27 1.54 -0.67 1.27
CA GLN A 27 0.38 -1.58 1.33
C GLN A 27 0.81 -3.05 1.32
N PHE A 28 1.82 -3.41 0.52
CA PHE A 28 2.35 -4.78 0.51
C PHE A 28 2.98 -5.14 1.85
N ARG A 29 3.78 -4.22 2.43
CA ARG A 29 4.35 -4.39 3.77
C ARG A 29 3.26 -4.58 4.82
N ARG A 30 2.23 -3.73 4.86
CA ARG A 30 1.15 -3.84 5.86
C ARG A 30 0.37 -5.15 5.75
N LEU A 31 0.16 -5.67 4.53
CA LEU A 31 -0.43 -6.99 4.34
C LEU A 31 0.50 -8.08 4.89
N HIS A 32 1.79 -8.02 4.59
CA HIS A 32 2.78 -8.98 5.09
C HIS A 32 2.96 -8.93 6.61
N ASP A 33 2.94 -7.74 7.21
CA ASP A 33 3.02 -7.56 8.68
C ASP A 33 1.94 -8.36 9.40
N THR A 34 0.77 -8.53 8.77
CA THR A 34 -0.38 -9.27 9.32
C THR A 34 -0.49 -10.70 8.78
N ASP A 35 0.61 -11.25 8.28
CA ASP A 35 0.76 -12.58 7.68
C ASP A 35 -0.17 -12.86 6.48
N ARG A 36 -0.60 -11.82 5.75
CA ARG A 36 -1.42 -11.94 4.54
C ARG A 36 -0.57 -11.86 3.27
N SER A 37 -1.01 -12.49 2.20
CA SER A 37 -0.32 -12.38 0.90
C SER A 37 -0.55 -11.00 0.27
N ALA A 38 0.43 -10.48 -0.48
CA ALA A 38 0.28 -9.23 -1.22
C ALA A 38 -0.92 -9.23 -2.20
N TRP A 39 -1.37 -10.41 -2.64
CA TRP A 39 -2.55 -10.55 -3.51
C TRP A 39 -3.84 -9.98 -2.93
N TRP A 40 -3.95 -9.85 -1.61
CA TRP A 40 -5.08 -9.16 -0.98
C TRP A 40 -5.21 -7.69 -1.43
N ALA A 41 -4.13 -7.05 -1.91
CA ALA A 41 -4.18 -5.70 -2.46
C ALA A 41 -5.08 -5.59 -3.71
N LEU A 42 -5.38 -6.69 -4.40
CA LEU A 42 -6.36 -6.70 -5.51
C LEU A 42 -7.76 -6.27 -5.05
N LEU A 43 -8.07 -6.34 -3.75
CA LEU A 43 -9.32 -5.82 -3.20
C LEU A 43 -9.50 -4.32 -3.43
N PHE A 44 -8.43 -3.54 -3.67
CA PHE A 44 -8.58 -2.14 -4.07
C PHE A 44 -9.37 -1.96 -5.38
N LEU A 45 -9.42 -3.00 -6.24
CA LEU A 45 -10.22 -2.99 -7.47
C LEU A 45 -11.72 -3.16 -7.20
N ILE A 46 -12.11 -3.58 -5.99
CA ILE A 46 -13.51 -3.73 -5.59
C ILE A 46 -13.91 -2.52 -4.73
N PRO A 47 -14.72 -1.59 -5.25
CA PRO A 47 -15.07 -0.38 -4.52
C PRO A 47 -15.91 -0.68 -3.27
N PHE A 48 -15.84 0.22 -2.30
CA PHE A 48 -16.52 0.17 -1.00
C PHE A 48 -16.12 -1.02 -0.10
N ILE A 49 -16.50 -2.25 -0.46
CA ILE A 49 -16.29 -3.43 0.38
C ILE A 49 -14.81 -3.82 0.40
N GLY A 50 -14.15 -3.86 -0.76
CA GLY A 50 -12.73 -4.17 -0.83
C GLY A 50 -11.89 -3.14 -0.08
N TRP A 51 -12.25 -1.86 -0.19
CA TRP A 51 -11.60 -0.77 0.54
C TRP A 51 -11.80 -0.90 2.05
N LEU A 52 -13.01 -1.21 2.51
CA LEU A 52 -13.32 -1.42 3.92
C LEU A 52 -12.48 -2.56 4.51
N ILE A 53 -12.37 -3.69 3.80
CA ILE A 53 -11.56 -4.83 4.23
C ILE A 53 -10.08 -4.44 4.36
N ILE A 54 -9.54 -3.72 3.38
CA ILE A 54 -8.14 -3.27 3.43
C ILE A 54 -7.92 -2.26 4.58
N ILE A 55 -8.85 -1.35 4.83
CA ILE A 55 -8.78 -0.44 5.98
C ILE A 55 -8.73 -1.26 7.28
N VAL A 56 -9.62 -2.24 7.44
CA VAL A 56 -9.62 -3.13 8.60
C VAL A 56 -8.28 -3.84 8.77
N PHE A 57 -7.68 -4.36 7.69
CA PHE A 57 -6.34 -4.98 7.76
C PHE A 57 -5.25 -3.98 8.16
N ASN A 58 -5.27 -2.77 7.61
CA ASN A 58 -4.29 -1.74 7.94
C ASN A 58 -4.39 -1.29 9.41
N CYS A 59 -5.57 -1.36 10.02
CA CYS A 59 -5.78 -1.02 11.43
C CYS A 59 -5.40 -2.16 12.40
N GLN A 60 -5.11 -3.36 11.92
CA GLN A 60 -4.68 -4.48 12.78
C GLN A 60 -3.21 -4.34 13.18
N ALA A 61 -2.90 -4.80 14.39
CA ALA A 61 -1.51 -5.03 14.79
C ALA A 61 -0.88 -6.10 13.88
N GLY A 62 0.43 -5.99 13.64
CA GLY A 62 1.18 -7.07 12.99
C GLY A 62 1.16 -8.36 13.81
N THR A 63 1.46 -9.48 13.16
CA THR A 63 1.55 -10.80 13.79
C THR A 63 2.65 -10.79 14.85
N PRO A 64 2.35 -11.13 16.12
CA PRO A 64 3.38 -11.23 17.15
C PRO A 64 4.33 -12.39 16.87
N GLY A 65 5.64 -12.18 17.05
CA GLY A 65 6.66 -13.20 16.82
C GLY A 65 7.07 -13.34 15.35
N GLU A 66 7.61 -14.49 14.97
CA GLU A 66 7.99 -14.74 13.58
C GLU A 66 6.76 -15.02 12.70
N ASN A 67 6.74 -14.41 11.52
CA ASN A 67 5.81 -14.77 10.44
C ASN A 67 6.61 -15.21 9.20
N ARG A 68 5.92 -15.66 8.14
CA ARG A 68 6.58 -16.13 6.91
C ARG A 68 7.37 -15.07 6.14
N PHE A 69 7.30 -13.80 6.56
CA PHE A 69 7.98 -12.66 5.97
C PHE A 69 9.12 -12.13 6.84
N GLY A 70 9.33 -12.69 8.04
CA GLY A 70 10.44 -12.36 8.93
C GLY A 70 10.05 -12.27 10.41
N PRO A 71 11.04 -12.01 11.29
CA PRO A 71 10.81 -11.78 12.70
C PRO A 71 10.11 -10.43 12.98
N ASP A 72 9.38 -10.35 14.10
CA ASP A 72 8.80 -9.09 14.58
C ASP A 72 9.92 -8.11 15.00
N PRO A 73 10.04 -6.94 14.36
CA PRO A 73 11.08 -5.96 14.65
C PRO A 73 10.98 -5.39 16.08
N LYS A 74 9.86 -5.57 16.78
CA LYS A 74 9.70 -5.14 18.18
C LYS A 74 10.39 -6.07 19.18
N LEU A 75 10.80 -7.26 18.74
CA LEU A 75 11.53 -8.23 19.56
C LEU A 75 13.05 -8.08 19.42
N GLU A 76 13.53 -7.21 18.53
CA GLU A 76 14.95 -6.86 18.43
C GLU A 76 15.34 -5.94 19.62
N PRO A 77 16.48 -6.19 20.28
CA PRO A 77 16.91 -5.48 21.50
C PRO A 77 17.37 -4.04 21.27
#